data_AF-A2EDE3-F1
#
_entry.id   AF-A2EDE3-F1
#
_cell.length_a   1.000
_cell.length_b   1.000
_cell.length_c   1.000
_cell.angle_alpha   90.00
_cell.angle_beta   90.00
_cell.angle_gamma   90.00
#
_symmetry.space_group_name_H-M   'P 1'
#
loop_
_entity.id
_entity.type
_entity.pdbx_description
1 polymer ?
#
loop_
_entity_poly.entity_id
_entity_poly.type
_entity_poly.pdbx_seq_one_letter_code
_entity_poly.pdbx_strand_id
1 'polypeptide(L)'
;MNLNLEYIAAHISDYIQNENFFDIFDIRDIKTIMKFSRLTVDEYVTLLKQSSSTLNAKELYISTRKANITIQNFEEVVSILTFVKKYMKFNIFDGMIDFIKENDKHMLDSTEEIKKPQTEIKTLQNQLQNAAKETTVTLTNESHDCSREYLTKISSLKETKDFDKVYKFFEELSSKGNQEMISKACEERLWKKTEELEKNVLHAASEKGNLNLVKSLIESGCDKETKDNKGYLHSFMHQDMAILKLLNILSQLELIKKQRIKMDILHSLKHH
;
A
#
# COMPACT_ATOMS: atom_id res chain seq x y z
N MET A 1 5.18 -51.71 -0.60
CA MET A 1 5.30 -50.69 0.46
C MET A 1 4.62 -49.44 -0.08
N ASN A 2 3.56 -48.94 0.58
CA ASN A 2 2.84 -47.77 0.08
C ASN A 2 3.71 -46.55 0.41
N LEU A 3 4.33 -45.95 -0.60
CA LEU A 3 5.25 -44.84 -0.43
C LEU A 3 4.44 -43.64 0.09
N ASN A 4 4.74 -43.15 1.30
CA ASN A 4 4.06 -41.99 1.85
C ASN A 4 4.63 -40.72 1.19
N LEU A 5 4.05 -40.36 0.05
CA LEU A 5 4.50 -39.22 -0.77
C LEU A 5 4.31 -37.87 -0.07
N GLU A 6 3.37 -37.76 0.87
CA GLU A 6 3.19 -36.54 1.69
C GLU A 6 4.34 -36.39 2.69
N TYR A 7 4.74 -37.49 3.33
CA TYR A 7 5.91 -37.50 4.21
C TYR A 7 7.19 -37.14 3.44
N ILE A 8 7.37 -37.71 2.25
CA ILE A 8 8.52 -37.39 1.39
C ILE A 8 8.51 -35.92 0.98
N ALA A 9 7.34 -35.38 0.62
CA ALA A 9 7.21 -33.97 0.27
C ALA A 9 7.56 -33.02 1.43
N ALA A 10 7.28 -33.41 2.67
CA ALA A 10 7.66 -32.65 3.86
C ALA A 10 9.17 -32.70 4.15
N HIS A 11 9.87 -33.71 3.66
CA HIS A 11 11.33 -33.91 3.83
C HIS A 11 12.06 -33.84 2.49
N ILE A 12 11.49 -33.14 1.50
CA ILE A 12 12.01 -33.12 0.12
C ILE A 12 13.42 -32.56 0.04
N SER A 13 13.78 -31.66 0.96
CA SER A 13 15.10 -31.04 1.07
C SER A 13 16.22 -32.08 1.16
N ASP A 14 16.02 -33.18 1.89
CA ASP A 14 17.02 -34.24 2.05
C ASP A 14 17.32 -34.93 0.69
N TYR A 15 16.29 -35.13 -0.12
CA TYR A 15 16.43 -35.75 -1.44
C TYR A 15 17.03 -34.80 -2.47
N ILE A 16 16.72 -33.50 -2.37
CA ILE A 16 17.33 -32.47 -3.21
C ILE A 16 18.82 -32.33 -2.87
N GLN A 17 19.19 -32.32 -1.59
CA GLN A 17 20.60 -32.18 -1.18
C GLN A 17 21.49 -33.35 -1.64
N ASN A 18 20.92 -34.55 -1.77
CA ASN A 18 21.64 -35.74 -2.24
C ASN A 18 21.76 -35.82 -3.78
N GLU A 19 21.28 -34.82 -4.51
CA GLU A 19 21.35 -34.69 -5.97
C GLU A 19 20.80 -35.83 -6.82
N ASN A 20 19.97 -36.71 -6.23
CA ASN A 20 19.47 -37.92 -6.88
C ASN A 20 17.93 -37.99 -6.92
N PHE A 21 17.24 -36.87 -6.65
CA PHE A 21 15.78 -36.83 -6.58
C PHE A 21 15.09 -37.41 -7.83
N PHE A 22 15.57 -37.06 -9.03
CA PHE A 22 15.00 -37.54 -10.29
C PHE A 22 15.38 -38.99 -10.64
N ASP A 23 16.38 -39.56 -9.99
CA ASP A 23 16.78 -40.96 -10.16
C ASP A 23 15.96 -41.88 -9.23
N ILE A 24 15.50 -41.36 -8.09
CA ILE A 24 14.76 -42.12 -7.08
C ILE A 24 13.28 -42.24 -7.43
N PHE A 25 12.66 -41.15 -7.91
CA PHE A 25 11.20 -41.08 -8.05
C PHE A 25 10.75 -41.07 -9.50
N ASP A 26 9.68 -41.82 -9.80
CA ASP A 26 9.05 -41.77 -11.12
C ASP A 26 8.32 -40.42 -11.36
N ILE A 27 8.00 -40.10 -12.61
CA ILE A 27 7.35 -38.83 -12.97
C ILE A 27 5.98 -38.64 -12.27
N ARG A 28 5.24 -39.71 -11.94
CA ARG A 28 3.94 -39.62 -11.26
C ARG A 28 4.13 -39.31 -9.78
N ASP A 29 5.11 -39.95 -9.14
CA ASP A 29 5.47 -39.70 -7.76
C ASP A 29 6.00 -38.27 -7.60
N ILE A 30 6.90 -37.83 -8.48
CA ILE A 30 7.41 -36.45 -8.50
C ILE A 30 6.27 -35.44 -8.56
N LYS A 31 5.28 -35.62 -9.45
CA LYS A 31 4.12 -34.71 -9.54
C LYS A 31 3.34 -34.60 -8.24
N THR A 32 3.26 -35.71 -7.51
CA THR A 32 2.54 -35.78 -6.25
C THR A 32 3.35 -35.15 -5.14
N ILE A 33 4.65 -35.45 -5.06
CA ILE A 33 5.61 -34.83 -4.15
C ILE A 33 5.60 -33.31 -4.31
N MET A 34 5.71 -32.82 -5.55
CA MET A 34 5.71 -31.38 -5.87
C MET A 34 4.43 -30.67 -5.42
N LYS A 35 3.28 -31.34 -5.49
CA LYS A 35 1.98 -30.80 -5.06
C LYS A 35 1.94 -30.53 -3.55
N PHE A 36 2.60 -31.38 -2.76
CA PHE A 36 2.57 -31.30 -1.30
C PHE A 36 3.79 -30.57 -0.72
N SER A 37 4.87 -30.46 -1.48
CA SER A 37 6.09 -29.79 -1.04
C SER A 37 5.91 -28.28 -0.98
N ARG A 38 6.57 -27.66 0.00
CA ARG A 38 6.84 -26.22 0.02
C ARG A 38 8.34 -26.03 -0.08
N LEU A 39 8.78 -25.39 -1.15
CA LEU A 39 10.19 -25.21 -1.46
C LEU A 39 10.60 -23.76 -1.26
N THR A 40 11.82 -23.55 -0.82
CA THR A 40 12.53 -22.29 -1.00
C THR A 40 12.95 -22.13 -2.46
N VAL A 41 13.32 -20.91 -2.85
CA VAL A 41 13.85 -20.65 -4.20
C VAL A 41 15.13 -21.44 -4.46
N ASP A 42 16.03 -21.51 -3.47
CA ASP A 42 17.29 -22.24 -3.61
C ASP A 42 17.09 -23.74 -3.80
N GLU A 43 16.17 -24.36 -3.04
CA GLU A 43 15.84 -25.78 -3.21
C GLU A 43 15.21 -26.03 -4.58
N TYR A 44 14.29 -25.18 -5.03
CA TYR A 44 13.68 -25.32 -6.34
C TYR A 44 14.70 -25.15 -7.48
N VAL A 45 15.59 -24.17 -7.37
CA VAL A 45 16.67 -23.95 -8.34
C VAL A 45 17.63 -25.15 -8.36
N THR A 46 17.99 -25.68 -7.20
CA THR A 46 18.86 -26.85 -7.07
C THR A 46 18.22 -28.09 -7.70
N LEU A 47 16.93 -28.32 -7.43
CA LEU A 47 16.13 -29.33 -8.10
C LEU A 47 16.15 -29.16 -9.63
N LEU A 48 15.90 -27.96 -10.16
CA LEU A 48 15.94 -27.75 -11.62
C LEU A 48 17.33 -28.04 -12.23
N LYS A 49 18.42 -27.71 -11.54
CA LYS A 49 19.79 -28.01 -12.01
C LYS A 49 20.01 -29.51 -12.16
N GLN A 50 19.57 -30.30 -11.19
CA GLN A 50 19.73 -31.76 -11.15
C GLN A 50 18.96 -32.47 -12.28
N SER A 51 17.87 -31.88 -12.77
CA SER A 51 17.06 -32.48 -13.83
C SER A 51 17.76 -32.57 -15.19
N SER A 52 18.87 -31.84 -15.39
CA SER A 52 19.50 -31.69 -16.71
C SER A 52 20.11 -32.98 -17.29
N SER A 53 20.46 -33.94 -16.44
CA SER A 53 20.98 -35.25 -16.85
C SER A 53 19.88 -36.27 -17.12
N THR A 54 18.66 -36.06 -16.61
CA THR A 54 17.61 -37.09 -16.52
C THR A 54 16.35 -36.75 -17.29
N LEU A 55 15.97 -35.47 -17.38
CA LEU A 55 14.70 -35.04 -17.97
C LEU A 55 14.89 -34.01 -19.09
N ASN A 56 14.04 -34.11 -20.11
CA ASN A 56 13.92 -33.02 -21.07
C ASN A 56 13.03 -31.88 -20.55
N ALA A 57 13.10 -30.71 -21.21
CA ALA A 57 12.36 -29.50 -20.82
C ALA A 57 10.84 -29.73 -20.61
N LYS A 58 10.20 -30.54 -21.45
CA LYS A 58 8.75 -30.82 -21.36
C LYS A 58 8.45 -31.71 -20.16
N GLU A 59 9.26 -32.73 -19.92
CA GLU A 59 9.11 -33.63 -18.78
C GLU A 59 9.32 -32.89 -17.46
N LEU A 60 10.36 -32.06 -17.40
CA LEU A 60 10.67 -31.21 -16.25
C LEU A 60 9.52 -30.24 -15.92
N TYR A 61 8.96 -29.59 -16.93
CA TYR A 61 7.76 -28.76 -16.74
C TYR A 61 6.59 -29.58 -16.19
N ILE A 62 6.30 -30.72 -16.82
CA ILE A 62 5.16 -31.57 -16.45
C ILE A 62 5.31 -32.12 -15.01
N SER A 63 6.53 -32.43 -14.58
CA SER A 63 6.81 -33.01 -13.25
C SER A 63 6.82 -31.95 -12.15
N THR A 64 7.34 -30.75 -12.41
CA THR A 64 7.54 -29.71 -11.38
C THR A 64 6.50 -28.59 -11.34
N ARG A 65 5.60 -28.45 -12.34
CA ARG A 65 4.60 -27.36 -12.42
C ARG A 65 3.62 -27.24 -11.25
N LYS A 66 3.56 -28.22 -10.35
CA LYS A 66 2.71 -28.19 -9.14
C LYS A 66 3.46 -27.73 -7.89
N ALA A 67 4.76 -27.44 -8.00
CA ALA A 67 5.59 -26.99 -6.90
C ALA A 67 5.03 -25.70 -6.28
N ASN A 68 5.01 -25.65 -4.94
CA ASN A 68 4.71 -24.44 -4.19
C ASN A 68 6.02 -23.83 -3.71
N ILE A 69 6.35 -22.64 -4.19
CA ILE A 69 7.62 -21.96 -3.91
C ILE A 69 7.35 -20.75 -3.03
N THR A 70 8.10 -20.63 -1.93
CA THR A 70 8.06 -19.46 -1.04
C THR A 70 9.03 -18.41 -1.57
N ILE A 71 8.51 -17.21 -1.81
CA ILE A 71 9.26 -16.07 -2.37
C ILE A 71 9.27 -14.94 -1.35
N GLN A 72 10.45 -14.37 -1.10
CA GLN A 72 10.67 -13.32 -0.08
C GLN A 72 11.00 -11.95 -0.67
N ASN A 73 11.59 -11.88 -1.87
CA ASN A 73 12.07 -10.65 -2.48
C ASN A 73 12.04 -10.69 -4.04
N PHE A 74 12.37 -9.57 -4.69
CA PHE A 74 12.38 -9.46 -6.15
C PHE A 74 13.51 -10.26 -6.82
N GLU A 75 14.68 -10.36 -6.19
CA GLU A 75 15.80 -11.14 -6.71
C GLU A 75 15.44 -12.62 -6.86
N GLU A 76 14.69 -13.15 -5.88
CA GLU A 76 14.16 -14.51 -5.89
C GLU A 76 13.17 -14.75 -7.05
N VAL A 77 12.30 -13.79 -7.36
CA VAL A 77 11.40 -13.87 -8.53
C VAL A 77 12.21 -13.95 -9.82
N VAL A 78 13.20 -13.06 -9.97
CA VAL A 78 14.09 -13.03 -11.14
C VAL A 78 14.87 -14.34 -11.27
N SER A 79 15.33 -14.91 -10.15
CA SER A 79 16.02 -16.20 -10.11
C SER A 79 15.11 -17.32 -10.65
N ILE A 80 13.88 -17.46 -10.13
CA ILE A 80 12.93 -18.48 -10.60
C ILE A 80 12.68 -18.33 -12.11
N LEU A 81 12.34 -17.13 -12.58
CA LEU A 81 12.07 -16.89 -13.99
C LEU A 81 13.27 -17.25 -14.87
N THR A 82 14.48 -16.90 -14.42
CA THR A 82 15.73 -17.20 -15.14
C THR A 82 15.97 -18.71 -15.25
N PHE A 83 15.79 -19.45 -14.15
CA PHE A 83 15.99 -20.90 -14.14
C PHE A 83 14.89 -21.63 -14.91
N VAL A 84 13.62 -21.24 -14.76
CA VAL A 84 12.53 -21.83 -15.55
C VAL A 84 12.72 -21.54 -17.04
N LYS A 85 13.11 -20.32 -17.42
CA LYS A 85 13.49 -20.01 -18.81
C LYS A 85 14.59 -20.96 -19.29
N LYS A 86 15.68 -21.08 -18.53
CA LYS A 86 16.86 -21.88 -18.92
C LYS A 86 16.53 -23.37 -19.10
N TYR A 87 15.87 -23.98 -18.11
CA TYR A 87 15.69 -25.44 -18.08
C TYR A 87 14.40 -25.90 -18.78
N MET A 88 13.38 -25.04 -18.88
CA MET A 88 12.10 -25.37 -19.54
C MET A 88 11.85 -24.62 -20.85
N LYS A 89 12.80 -23.77 -21.30
CA LYS A 89 12.79 -23.05 -22.59
C LYS A 89 11.66 -22.00 -22.75
N PHE A 90 11.23 -21.37 -21.65
CA PHE A 90 10.25 -20.27 -21.67
C PHE A 90 10.87 -18.92 -22.05
N ASN A 91 11.21 -18.74 -23.33
CA ASN A 91 11.81 -17.48 -23.82
C ASN A 91 10.91 -16.25 -23.62
N ILE A 92 9.59 -16.44 -23.44
CA ILE A 92 8.65 -15.36 -23.10
C ILE A 92 9.01 -14.64 -21.79
N PHE A 93 9.82 -15.24 -20.93
CA PHE A 93 10.24 -14.65 -19.66
C PHE A 93 11.34 -13.61 -19.81
N ASP A 94 11.96 -13.45 -20.99
CA ASP A 94 12.99 -12.42 -21.20
C ASP A 94 12.44 -11.02 -20.93
N GLY A 95 11.35 -10.64 -21.59
CA GLY A 95 10.71 -9.35 -21.34
C GLY A 95 10.22 -9.18 -19.90
N MET A 96 9.84 -10.26 -19.22
CA MET A 96 9.42 -10.20 -17.81
C MET A 96 10.62 -9.95 -16.88
N ILE A 97 11.73 -10.64 -17.11
CA ILE A 97 12.97 -10.49 -16.34
C ILE A 97 13.50 -9.06 -16.50
N ASP A 98 13.52 -8.55 -17.73
CA ASP A 98 14.01 -7.20 -18.02
C ASP A 98 13.14 -6.13 -17.35
N PHE A 99 11.81 -6.26 -17.46
CA PHE A 99 10.86 -5.34 -16.82
C PHE A 99 10.99 -5.32 -15.28
N ILE A 100 11.17 -6.49 -14.65
CA ILE A 100 11.35 -6.57 -13.19
C ILE A 100 12.65 -5.90 -12.78
N LYS A 101 13.76 -6.17 -13.48
CA LYS A 101 15.07 -5.57 -13.19
C LYS A 101 15.08 -4.05 -13.35
N GLU A 102 14.42 -3.54 -14.39
CA GLU A 102 14.32 -2.09 -14.62
C GLU A 102 13.52 -1.40 -13.50
N ASN A 103 12.41 -1.99 -13.09
CA ASN A 103 11.59 -1.44 -12.00
C ASN A 103 12.27 -1.52 -10.63
N ASP A 104 13.02 -2.59 -10.35
CA ASP A 104 13.79 -2.72 -9.11
C ASP A 104 14.85 -1.63 -9.01
N LYS A 105 15.57 -1.38 -10.12
CA LYS A 105 16.53 -0.27 -10.22
C LYS A 105 15.84 1.09 -10.01
N HIS A 106 14.72 1.35 -10.70
CA HIS A 106 14.00 2.61 -10.56
C HIS A 106 13.46 2.83 -9.13
N MET A 107 13.02 1.76 -8.45
CA MET A 107 12.62 1.81 -7.03
C MET A 107 13.79 2.17 -6.12
N LEU A 108 14.97 1.58 -6.33
CA LEU A 108 16.18 1.90 -5.56
C LEU A 108 16.62 3.34 -5.78
N ASP A 109 16.67 3.80 -7.03
CA ASP A 109 17.02 5.17 -7.38
C ASP A 109 16.04 6.18 -6.73
N SER A 110 14.74 5.91 -6.84
CA SER A 110 13.70 6.73 -6.17
C SER A 110 13.86 6.74 -4.64
N THR A 111 14.29 5.61 -4.05
CA THR A 111 14.49 5.52 -2.60
C THR A 111 15.69 6.35 -2.15
N GLU A 112 16.80 6.32 -2.91
CA GLU A 112 17.96 7.17 -2.65
C GLU A 112 17.64 8.66 -2.83
N GLU A 113 16.87 9.03 -3.84
CA GLU A 113 16.40 10.40 -4.05
C GLU A 113 15.55 10.92 -2.87
N ILE A 114 14.78 10.04 -2.23
CA ILE A 114 13.95 10.39 -1.06
C ILE A 114 14.79 10.52 0.22
N LYS A 115 15.90 9.78 0.37
CA LYS A 115 16.78 9.86 1.56
C LYS A 115 17.39 11.24 1.77
N LYS A 116 17.71 11.96 0.68
CA LYS A 116 18.34 13.28 0.76
C LYS A 116 17.40 14.33 1.39
N PRO A 117 16.17 14.58 0.88
CA PRO A 117 15.19 15.43 1.55
C PRO A 117 14.87 14.99 2.98
N GLN A 118 14.82 13.67 3.28
CA GLN A 118 14.59 13.19 4.64
C GLN A 118 15.71 13.60 5.62
N THR A 119 16.97 13.58 5.15
CA THR A 119 18.12 14.01 5.94
C THR A 119 18.12 15.52 6.16
N GLU A 120 17.73 16.29 5.15
CA GLU A 120 17.55 17.75 5.26
C GLU A 120 16.44 18.10 6.26
N ILE A 121 15.29 17.42 6.19
CA ILE A 121 14.19 17.59 7.16
C ILE A 121 14.65 17.29 8.59
N LYS A 122 15.39 16.20 8.81
CA LYS A 122 15.91 15.83 10.13
C LYS A 122 16.89 16.88 10.67
N THR A 123 17.72 17.43 9.80
CA THR A 123 18.65 18.52 10.15
C THR A 123 17.89 19.79 10.55
N LEU A 124 16.88 20.19 9.77
CA LEU A 124 16.03 21.35 10.06
C LEU A 124 15.23 21.18 11.35
N GLN A 125 14.71 19.98 11.63
CA GLN A 125 14.02 19.66 12.88
C GLN A 125 14.94 19.80 14.10
N ASN A 126 16.19 19.31 14.02
CA ASN A 126 17.18 19.48 15.08
C ASN A 126 17.55 20.96 15.28
N GLN A 127 17.68 21.73 14.20
CA GLN A 127 17.92 23.18 14.26
C GLN A 127 16.76 23.92 14.94
N LEU A 128 15.51 23.61 14.59
CA LEU A 128 14.32 24.18 15.25
C LEU A 128 14.22 23.80 16.73
N GLN A 129 14.60 22.57 17.09
CA GLN A 129 14.59 22.12 18.49
C GLN A 129 15.68 22.80 19.34
N ASN A 130 16.81 23.16 18.71
CA ASN A 130 17.88 23.93 19.35
C ASN A 130 17.55 25.42 19.41
N ALA A 131 16.95 26.00 18.36
CA ALA A 131 16.46 27.38 18.36
C ALA A 131 15.32 27.60 19.37
N ALA A 132 14.45 26.61 19.57
CA ALA A 132 13.42 26.63 20.61
C ALA A 132 13.99 26.59 22.04
N LYS A 133 15.26 26.18 22.23
CA LYS A 133 15.97 26.27 23.52
C LYS A 133 16.65 27.63 23.73
N GLU A 134 16.79 28.45 22.68
CA GLU A 134 17.39 29.79 22.74
C GLU A 134 16.37 30.92 22.58
N THR A 135 15.07 30.64 22.43
CA THR A 135 14.03 31.67 22.38
C THR A 135 12.93 31.41 23.42
N THR A 136 13.25 31.69 24.68
CA THR A 136 12.27 32.38 25.52
C THR A 136 12.27 33.84 25.08
N VAL A 137 11.05 34.38 24.89
CA VAL A 137 10.72 35.77 24.55
C VAL A 137 10.47 36.04 23.05
N THR A 138 9.20 36.42 22.81
CA THR A 138 8.61 37.11 21.65
C THR A 138 8.45 36.33 20.34
N LEU A 139 7.25 35.77 20.14
CA LEU A 139 6.32 36.06 19.03
C LEU A 139 5.01 35.27 19.25
N THR A 140 4.24 35.64 20.27
CA THR A 140 2.85 35.20 20.43
C THR A 140 2.01 36.46 20.60
N ASN A 141 1.32 36.89 19.55
CA ASN A 141 0.13 37.75 19.69
C ASN A 141 -0.71 37.84 18.40
N GLU A 142 -0.25 37.34 17.24
CA GLU A 142 -1.07 37.35 16.02
C GLU A 142 -1.73 35.99 15.68
N SER A 143 -1.17 34.84 16.11
CA SER A 143 -1.74 33.51 15.79
C SER A 143 -2.87 33.06 16.73
N HIS A 144 -2.96 33.64 17.93
CA HIS A 144 -3.96 33.24 18.94
C HIS A 144 -5.37 33.76 18.69
N ASP A 145 -5.52 34.78 17.83
CA ASP A 145 -6.80 35.42 17.57
C ASP A 145 -7.56 34.72 16.43
N CYS A 146 -6.86 34.35 15.35
CA CYS A 146 -7.43 33.65 14.21
C CYS A 146 -7.96 32.24 14.57
N SER A 147 -7.24 31.51 15.43
CA SER A 147 -7.68 30.18 15.90
C SER A 147 -8.96 30.25 16.77
N ARG A 148 -9.12 31.32 17.56
CA ARG A 148 -10.32 31.53 18.38
C ARG A 148 -11.56 31.81 17.54
N GLU A 149 -11.43 32.60 16.48
CA GLU A 149 -12.55 32.90 15.55
C GLU A 149 -13.06 31.65 14.84
N TYR A 150 -12.17 30.74 14.43
CA TYR A 150 -12.58 29.48 13.80
C TYR A 150 -13.28 28.53 14.77
N LEU A 151 -12.83 28.46 16.02
CA LEU A 151 -13.46 27.64 17.06
C LEU A 151 -14.87 28.14 17.42
N THR A 152 -15.07 29.46 17.50
CA THR A 152 -16.41 30.04 17.72
C THR A 152 -17.32 29.79 16.53
N LYS A 153 -16.82 29.90 15.29
CA LYS A 153 -17.57 29.53 14.08
C LYS A 153 -17.98 28.05 14.09
N ILE A 154 -17.06 27.12 14.38
CA ILE A 154 -17.39 25.67 14.49
C ILE A 154 -18.52 25.44 15.50
N SER A 155 -18.44 26.10 16.67
CA SER A 155 -19.45 25.98 17.72
C SER A 155 -20.81 26.51 17.25
N SER A 156 -20.84 27.65 16.55
CA SER A 156 -22.07 28.21 15.99
C SER A 156 -22.68 27.35 14.87
N LEU A 157 -21.84 26.74 14.03
CA LEU A 157 -22.26 25.88 12.93
C LEU A 157 -22.81 24.54 13.43
N LYS A 158 -22.41 24.08 14.61
CA LYS A 158 -22.96 22.85 15.21
C LYS A 158 -24.46 22.96 15.45
N GLU A 159 -24.93 24.14 15.86
CA GLU A 159 -26.35 24.42 16.12
C GLU A 159 -27.14 24.82 14.87
N THR A 160 -26.47 25.18 13.78
CA THR A 160 -27.15 25.63 12.55
C THR A 160 -27.74 24.46 11.75
N LYS A 161 -28.88 24.69 11.08
CA LYS A 161 -29.44 23.77 10.07
C LYS A 161 -29.09 24.18 8.63
N ASP A 162 -28.39 25.30 8.48
CA ASP A 162 -28.02 25.91 7.21
C ASP A 162 -26.79 25.20 6.62
N PHE A 163 -27.02 24.29 5.68
CA PHE A 163 -25.96 23.53 5.02
C PHE A 163 -25.02 24.41 4.20
N ASP A 164 -25.53 25.45 3.55
CA ASP A 164 -24.71 26.37 2.74
C ASP A 164 -23.64 27.06 3.59
N LYS A 165 -23.96 27.43 4.82
CA LYS A 165 -22.98 27.97 5.77
C LYS A 165 -21.91 26.95 6.15
N VAL A 166 -22.30 25.70 6.35
CA VAL A 166 -21.35 24.61 6.65
C VAL A 166 -20.42 24.38 5.45
N TYR A 167 -20.97 24.30 4.24
CA TYR A 167 -20.19 24.13 3.02
C TYR A 167 -19.19 25.27 2.81
N LYS A 168 -19.65 26.53 2.88
CA LYS A 168 -18.81 27.72 2.74
C LYS A 168 -17.70 27.78 3.78
N PHE A 169 -17.97 27.32 4.99
CA PHE A 169 -16.96 27.24 6.04
C PHE A 169 -15.84 26.25 5.69
N PHE A 170 -16.19 25.06 5.24
CA PHE A 170 -15.21 24.07 4.80
C PHE A 170 -14.41 24.54 3.57
N GLU A 171 -15.08 25.20 2.61
CA GLU A 171 -14.45 25.81 1.46
C GLU A 171 -13.45 26.91 1.86
N GLU A 172 -13.83 27.79 2.80
CA GLU A 172 -12.94 28.83 3.35
C GLU A 172 -11.69 28.20 3.98
N LEU A 173 -11.87 27.21 4.85
CA LEU A 173 -10.76 26.53 5.51
C LEU A 173 -9.83 25.84 4.51
N SER A 174 -10.39 25.19 3.49
CA SER A 174 -9.62 24.52 2.44
C SER A 174 -8.85 25.52 1.58
N SER A 175 -9.46 26.64 1.20
CA SER A 175 -8.80 27.70 0.42
C SER A 175 -7.60 28.33 1.15
N LYS A 176 -7.67 28.38 2.49
CA LYS A 176 -6.61 28.88 3.37
C LYS A 176 -5.60 27.80 3.77
N GLY A 177 -5.78 26.56 3.34
CA GLY A 177 -4.93 25.42 3.70
C GLY A 177 -4.97 25.07 5.19
N ASN A 178 -6.02 25.46 5.92
CA ASN A 178 -6.11 25.32 7.37
C ASN A 178 -6.57 23.92 7.78
N GLN A 179 -5.72 22.92 7.55
CA GLN A 179 -6.01 21.50 7.80
C GLN A 179 -6.32 21.20 9.27
N GLU A 180 -5.74 21.94 10.21
CA GLU A 180 -6.02 21.78 11.64
C GLU A 180 -7.50 22.06 11.95
N MET A 181 -8.04 23.16 11.42
CA MET A 181 -9.44 23.52 11.64
C MET A 181 -10.41 22.62 10.86
N ILE A 182 -10.02 22.11 9.69
CA ILE A 182 -10.81 21.11 8.96
C ILE A 182 -10.92 19.83 9.80
N SER A 183 -9.82 19.40 10.40
CA SER A 183 -9.79 18.22 11.28
C SER A 183 -10.70 18.42 12.50
N LYS A 184 -10.62 19.57 13.18
CA LYS A 184 -11.52 19.90 14.30
C LYS A 184 -12.99 19.97 13.87
N ALA A 185 -13.29 20.56 12.71
CA ALA A 185 -14.64 20.59 12.16
C ALA A 185 -15.16 19.18 11.82
N CYS A 186 -14.28 18.28 11.36
CA CYS A 186 -14.59 16.88 11.13
C CYS A 186 -14.87 16.14 12.45
N GLU A 187 -14.06 16.36 13.50
CA GLU A 187 -14.24 15.80 14.85
C GLU A 187 -15.59 16.20 15.47
N GLU A 188 -15.99 17.46 15.29
CA GLU A 188 -17.29 17.99 15.71
C GLU A 188 -18.46 17.53 14.82
N ARG A 189 -18.18 16.65 13.84
CA ARG A 189 -19.16 16.02 12.93
C ARG A 189 -19.95 17.02 12.09
N LEU A 190 -19.39 18.20 11.80
CA LEU A 190 -20.05 19.18 10.93
C LEU A 190 -20.30 18.61 9.53
N TRP A 191 -19.44 17.71 9.07
CA TRP A 191 -19.60 16.98 7.81
C TRP A 191 -20.87 16.12 7.74
N LYS A 192 -21.48 15.73 8.87
CA LYS A 192 -22.75 14.98 8.88
C LYS A 192 -23.96 15.83 8.56
N LYS A 193 -23.82 17.15 8.54
CA LYS A 193 -24.92 18.04 8.15
C LYS A 193 -25.14 17.86 6.65
N THR A 194 -26.40 17.73 6.29
CA THR A 194 -26.82 17.46 4.92
C THR A 194 -27.81 18.51 4.44
N GLU A 195 -27.86 18.70 3.13
CA GLU A 195 -28.93 19.42 2.46
C GLU A 195 -30.02 18.45 1.97
N GLU A 196 -30.87 18.92 1.05
CA GLU A 196 -31.87 18.10 0.37
C GLU A 196 -31.23 16.83 -0.22
N LEU A 197 -31.95 15.71 -0.14
CA LEU A 197 -31.47 14.38 -0.55
C LEU A 197 -30.29 13.83 0.27
N GLU A 198 -30.07 14.35 1.48
CA GLU A 198 -29.04 13.84 2.41
C GLU A 198 -27.61 13.95 1.88
N LYS A 199 -27.38 14.89 0.95
CA LYS A 199 -26.05 15.22 0.45
C LYS A 199 -25.24 15.93 1.51
N ASN A 200 -24.06 15.39 1.83
CA ASN A 200 -23.13 15.97 2.80
C ASN A 200 -22.05 16.85 2.12
N VAL A 201 -21.17 17.48 2.92
CA VAL A 201 -20.14 18.40 2.39
C VAL A 201 -19.21 17.76 1.35
N LEU A 202 -18.90 16.47 1.51
CA LEU A 202 -18.06 15.73 0.56
C LEU A 202 -18.79 15.49 -0.77
N HIS A 203 -20.09 15.18 -0.72
CA HIS A 203 -20.93 15.04 -1.92
C HIS A 203 -21.00 16.36 -2.68
N ALA A 204 -21.32 17.45 -1.99
CA ALA A 204 -21.41 18.78 -2.59
C ALA A 204 -20.06 19.23 -3.17
N ALA A 205 -18.94 18.94 -2.49
CA ALA A 205 -17.61 19.25 -3.00
C ALA A 205 -17.27 18.46 -4.26
N SER A 206 -17.70 17.21 -4.33
CA SER A 206 -17.51 16.34 -5.49
C SER A 206 -18.36 16.79 -6.69
N GLU A 207 -19.65 17.07 -6.46
CA GLU A 207 -20.59 17.56 -7.50
C GLU A 207 -20.13 18.90 -8.08
N LYS A 208 -19.56 19.77 -7.25
CA LYS A 208 -19.00 21.06 -7.68
C LYS A 208 -17.58 20.96 -8.25
N GLY A 209 -16.94 19.78 -8.25
CA GLY A 209 -15.57 19.61 -8.73
C GLY A 209 -14.50 20.30 -7.87
N ASN A 210 -14.78 20.59 -6.60
CA ASN A 210 -13.85 21.26 -5.68
C ASN A 210 -12.80 20.26 -5.13
N LEU A 211 -11.83 19.91 -5.98
CA LEU A 211 -10.80 18.90 -5.70
C LEU A 211 -9.95 19.22 -4.46
N ASN A 212 -9.66 20.50 -4.20
CA ASN A 212 -8.89 20.92 -3.03
C ASN A 212 -9.63 20.62 -1.73
N LEU A 213 -10.94 20.89 -1.71
CA LEU A 213 -11.79 20.58 -0.57
C LEU A 213 -11.97 19.07 -0.40
N VAL A 214 -12.20 18.33 -1.49
CA VAL A 214 -12.27 16.86 -1.47
C VAL A 214 -11.01 16.25 -0.86
N LYS A 215 -9.83 16.69 -1.31
CA LYS A 215 -8.55 16.23 -0.76
C LYS A 215 -8.42 16.51 0.74
N SER A 216 -8.72 17.75 1.15
CA SER A 216 -8.62 18.18 2.54
C SER A 216 -9.56 17.38 3.46
N LEU A 217 -10.81 17.16 3.04
CA LEU A 217 -11.79 16.39 3.81
C LEU A 217 -11.37 14.93 3.99
N ILE A 218 -10.81 14.31 2.94
CA ILE A 218 -10.33 12.92 2.99
C ILE A 218 -9.11 12.81 3.91
N GLU A 219 -8.16 13.74 3.82
CA GLU A 219 -6.97 13.78 4.69
C GLU A 219 -7.34 13.95 6.17
N SER A 220 -8.40 14.70 6.47
CA SER A 220 -8.91 14.92 7.82
C SER A 220 -9.80 13.78 8.38
N GLY A 221 -9.97 12.67 7.65
CA GLY A 221 -10.69 11.49 8.16
C GLY A 221 -12.21 11.66 8.28
N CYS A 222 -12.80 12.60 7.54
CA CYS A 222 -14.25 12.72 7.43
C CYS A 222 -14.85 11.45 6.79
N ASP A 223 -15.79 10.79 7.46
CA ASP A 223 -16.39 9.52 7.03
C ASP A 223 -17.35 9.74 5.83
N LYS A 224 -17.26 8.83 4.86
CA LYS A 224 -17.79 8.93 3.49
C LYS A 224 -19.04 8.07 3.27
N GLU A 225 -19.48 7.31 4.28
CA GLU A 225 -20.51 6.26 4.14
C GLU A 225 -21.86 6.63 4.79
N THR A 226 -22.31 7.89 4.72
CA THR A 226 -23.69 8.21 5.12
C THR A 226 -24.66 7.74 4.04
N LYS A 227 -25.29 6.58 4.30
CA LYS A 227 -26.42 6.05 3.52
C LYS A 227 -27.57 7.05 3.55
N ASP A 228 -28.21 7.27 2.40
CA ASP A 228 -29.48 7.98 2.38
C ASP A 228 -30.58 7.14 3.07
N ASN A 229 -31.63 7.79 3.58
CA ASN A 229 -32.79 7.14 4.22
C ASN A 229 -33.58 6.21 3.29
N LYS A 230 -33.16 6.01 2.04
CA LYS A 230 -33.79 5.04 1.14
C LYS A 230 -32.97 3.76 0.99
N GLY A 231 -31.77 3.67 1.57
CA GLY A 231 -30.93 2.48 1.45
C GLY A 231 -30.52 2.17 0.02
N TYR A 232 -30.73 3.11 -0.92
CA TYR A 232 -30.33 2.94 -2.31
C TYR A 232 -28.95 3.52 -2.47
N LEU A 233 -27.96 2.63 -2.40
CA LEU A 233 -26.73 2.85 -3.10
C LEU A 233 -27.08 3.01 -4.60
N HIS A 234 -26.95 4.23 -5.11
CA HIS A 234 -26.48 4.48 -6.47
C HIS A 234 -27.47 4.14 -7.61
N SER A 235 -28.26 5.12 -8.08
CA SER A 235 -28.91 5.00 -9.40
C SER A 235 -28.70 6.17 -10.38
N PHE A 236 -27.87 7.18 -10.08
CA PHE A 236 -27.61 8.27 -11.04
C PHE A 236 -26.16 8.75 -11.19
N MET A 237 -25.15 8.09 -10.61
CA MET A 237 -23.78 8.64 -10.52
C MET A 237 -22.70 7.71 -11.12
N HIS A 238 -23.00 7.03 -12.23
CA HIS A 238 -22.11 5.98 -12.76
C HIS A 238 -20.78 6.47 -13.36
N GLN A 239 -20.65 7.73 -13.77
CA GLN A 239 -19.42 8.25 -14.39
C GLN A 239 -18.41 8.79 -13.36
N ASP A 240 -18.87 9.50 -12.31
CA ASP A 240 -17.99 10.15 -11.33
C ASP A 240 -17.55 9.23 -10.17
N MET A 241 -18.27 8.13 -9.94
CA MET A 241 -17.88 7.15 -8.92
C MET A 241 -16.58 6.42 -9.24
N ALA A 242 -16.21 6.32 -10.53
CA ALA A 242 -14.94 5.75 -10.94
C ALA A 242 -13.78 6.63 -10.47
N ILE A 243 -13.90 7.96 -10.62
CA ILE A 243 -12.91 8.94 -10.16
C ILE A 243 -12.86 8.97 -8.64
N LEU A 244 -14.00 8.96 -7.94
CA LEU A 244 -14.03 8.91 -6.47
C LEU A 244 -13.48 7.59 -5.90
N LYS A 245 -13.76 6.44 -6.54
CA LYS A 245 -13.14 5.16 -6.19
C LYS A 245 -11.64 5.19 -6.46
N LEU A 246 -11.19 5.78 -7.57
CA LEU A 246 -9.78 5.91 -7.92
C LEU A 246 -9.04 6.84 -6.94
N LEU A 247 -9.59 8.02 -6.63
CA LEU A 247 -9.05 8.96 -5.66
C LEU A 247 -9.04 8.38 -4.24
N ASN A 248 -10.08 7.64 -3.86
CA ASN A 248 -10.12 6.94 -2.58
C ASN A 248 -9.08 5.81 -2.51
N ILE A 249 -8.88 5.03 -3.59
CA ILE A 249 -7.83 4.01 -3.66
C ILE A 249 -6.44 4.66 -3.60
N LEU A 250 -6.22 5.75 -4.33
CA LEU A 250 -4.96 6.49 -4.33
C LEU A 250 -4.66 7.12 -2.97
N SER A 251 -5.67 7.67 -2.29
CA SER A 251 -5.53 8.24 -0.95
C SER A 251 -5.27 7.18 0.12
N GLN A 252 -5.96 6.02 0.06
CA GLN A 252 -5.67 4.88 0.94
C GLN A 252 -4.24 4.35 0.70
N LEU A 253 -3.78 4.30 -0.55
CA LEU A 253 -2.40 3.93 -0.89
C LEU A 253 -1.39 4.93 -0.31
N GLU A 254 -1.65 6.24 -0.36
CA GLU A 254 -0.78 7.25 0.27
C GLU A 254 -0.77 7.14 1.80
N LEU A 255 -1.92 6.91 2.42
CA LEU A 255 -2.02 6.71 3.87
C LEU A 255 -1.29 5.45 4.32
N ILE A 256 -1.44 4.35 3.59
CA ILE A 256 -0.72 3.09 3.84
C ILE A 256 0.79 3.28 3.67
N LYS A 257 1.23 4.04 2.64
CA LYS A 257 2.65 4.40 2.48
C LYS A 257 3.16 5.24 3.66
N LYS A 258 2.43 6.25 4.11
CA LYS A 258 2.79 7.07 5.28
C LYS A 258 2.82 6.27 6.58
N GLN A 259 1.86 5.37 6.79
CA GLN A 259 1.81 4.48 7.96
C GLN A 259 2.98 3.49 7.97
N ARG A 260 3.34 2.92 6.81
CA ARG A 260 4.52 2.04 6.67
C ARG A 260 5.81 2.79 7.01
N ILE A 261 6.01 3.98 6.43
CA ILE A 261 7.18 4.84 6.73
C ILE A 261 7.23 5.19 8.23
N LYS A 262 6.09 5.54 8.84
CA LYS A 262 6.01 5.84 10.28
C LYS A 262 6.36 4.62 11.14
N MET A 263 5.91 3.43 10.75
CA MET A 263 6.22 2.16 11.42
C MET A 263 7.71 1.83 11.31
N ASP A 264 8.32 2.06 10.15
CA ASP A 264 9.75 1.84 9.90
C ASP A 264 10.61 2.79 10.74
N ILE A 265 10.18 4.06 10.87
CA ILE A 265 10.81 5.05 11.76
C ILE A 265 10.68 4.61 13.23
N LEU A 266 9.49 4.21 13.68
CA LEU A 266 9.26 3.70 15.04
C LEU A 266 10.10 2.45 15.37
N HIS A 267 10.28 1.58 14.38
CA HIS A 267 11.12 0.39 14.52
C HIS A 267 12.61 0.78 14.64
N SER A 268 13.08 1.74 13.84
CA SER A 268 14.47 2.24 13.91
C SER A 268 14.81 2.95 15.24
N LEU A 269 13.82 3.58 15.88
CA LEU A 269 13.97 4.26 17.17
C LEU A 269 13.95 3.31 18.37
N LYS A 270 13.41 2.09 18.23
CA LYS A 270 13.40 1.06 19.29
C LYS A 270 14.68 0.25 19.37
N HIS A 271 15.57 0.37 18.39
CA HIS A 271 16.85 -0.37 18.29
C HIS A 271 18.09 0.51 18.55
N HIS A 272 17.90 1.72 19.12
CA HIS A 272 18.93 2.56 19.74
C HIS A 272 18.64 2.72 21.23
#